data_AF-A0A4Q5T1P3-F1
#
_entry.id   AF-A0A4Q5T1P3-F1
#
_cell.length_a   1.000
_cell.length_b   1.000
_cell.length_c   1.000
_cell.angle_alpha   90.00
_cell.angle_beta   90.00
_cell.angle_gamma   90.00
#
_symmetry.space_group_name_H-M   'P 1'
#
loop_
_entity.id
_entity.type
_entity.pdbx_description
1 polymer ?
#
loop_
_entity_poly.entity_id
_entity_poly.type
_entity_poly.pdbx_seq_one_letter_code
_entity_poly.pdbx_strand_id
1 'polypeptide(L)' 'MILLLGGTAEARALAARLDDAGVALTSSLAGRVARPRLPVGETRIGGFGGVAGLRSYLRDERVR' A
#
# COMPACT_ATOMS: atom_id res chain seq x y z
N MET A 1 0.03 -9.42 6.87
CA MET A 1 0.05 -8.76 5.55
C MET A 1 1.00 -7.57 5.64
N ILE A 2 1.70 -7.21 4.56
CA ILE A 2 2.56 -6.03 4.50
C ILE A 2 1.77 -4.84 3.96
N LEU A 3 1.81 -3.70 4.65
CA LEU A 3 1.34 -2.43 4.10
C LEU A 3 2.53 -1.70 3.45
N LEU A 4 2.46 -1.49 2.15
CA LEU A 4 3.50 -0.78 1.41
C LEU A 4 3.07 0.65 1.09
N LEU A 5 3.72 1.64 1.71
CA LEU A 5 3.47 3.05 1.38
C LEU A 5 4.09 3.36 0.01
N GLY A 6 3.23 3.58 -0.98
CA GLY A 6 3.62 3.76 -2.37
C GLY A 6 3.77 5.22 -2.78
N GLY A 7 3.89 5.42 -4.09
CA GLY A 7 4.05 6.74 -4.71
C GLY A 7 5.42 6.95 -5.37
N THR A 8 6.33 5.99 -5.24
CA THR A 8 7.64 6.01 -5.89
C THR A 8 7.81 4.82 -6.85
N ALA A 9 8.82 4.87 -7.71
CA ALA A 9 9.13 3.77 -8.61
C ALA A 9 9.66 2.55 -7.83
N GLU A 10 10.43 2.80 -6.78
CA GLU A 10 11.03 1.81 -5.88
C GLU A 10 9.95 1.03 -5.14
N ALA A 11 8.93 1.72 -4.61
CA ALA A 11 7.81 1.04 -3.96
C ALA A 11 7.05 0.13 -4.94
N ARG A 12 6.86 0.56 -6.20
CA ARG A 12 6.24 -0.30 -7.22
C ARG A 12 7.11 -1.51 -7.55
N ALA A 13 8.43 -1.34 -7.66
CA ALA A 13 9.35 -2.45 -7.91
C ALA A 13 9.38 -3.43 -6.72
N LEU A 14 9.31 -2.92 -5.49
CA LEU A 14 9.23 -3.75 -4.30
C LEU A 14 7.90 -4.52 -4.22
N ALA A 15 6.78 -3.89 -4.59
CA ALA A 15 5.48 -4.57 -4.68
C ALA A 15 5.56 -5.78 -5.61
N ALA A 16 6.16 -5.62 -6.80
CA ALA A 16 6.35 -6.73 -7.74
C ALA A 16 7.16 -7.89 -7.13
N ARG A 17 8.29 -7.58 -6.47
CA ARG A 17 9.13 -8.60 -5.84
C ARG A 17 8.44 -9.34 -4.70
N LEU A 18 7.59 -8.65 -3.94
CA LEU A 18 6.83 -9.24 -2.84
C LEU A 18 5.68 -10.12 -3.37
N ASP A 19 5.00 -9.66 -4.42
CA ASP A 19 3.94 -10.42 -5.11
C ASP A 19 4.49 -11.71 -5.74
N ASP A 20 5.62 -11.61 -6.47
CA ASP A 20 6.33 -12.77 -7.05
C ASP A 20 6.77 -13.77 -5.97
N ALA A 21 7.07 -13.29 -4.76
CA ALA A 21 7.42 -14.12 -3.61
C ALA A 21 6.19 -14.69 -2.86
N GLY A 22 4.97 -14.42 -3.33
CA GLY A 22 3.72 -14.85 -2.69
C GLY A 22 3.44 -14.18 -1.35
N VAL A 23 4.04 -13.01 -1.09
CA VAL A 23 3.85 -12.27 0.16
C VAL A 23 2.58 -11.43 0.07
N ALA A 24 1.61 -11.72 0.94
CA ALA A 24 0.39 -10.91 1.03
C ALA A 24 0.71 -9.44 1.35
N LEU A 25 0.40 -8.55 0.41
CA LEU A 25 0.68 -7.11 0.48
C LEU A 25 -0.52 -6.26 0.05
N THR A 26 -0.59 -5.05 0.59
CA THR A 26 -1.46 -3.98 0.10
C THR A 26 -0.64 -2.73 -0.14
N SER A 27 -0.66 -2.20 -1.36
CA SER A 27 -0.04 -0.92 -1.68
C SER A 27 -0.96 0.25 -1.30
N SER A 28 -0.44 1.30 -0.66
CA SER A 28 -1.22 2.48 -0.28
C SER A 28 -0.74 3.73 -1.00
N LEU A 29 -1.61 4.32 -1.81
CA LEU A 29 -1.32 5.54 -2.59
C LEU A 29 -2.08 6.75 -2.05
N ALA A 30 -1.43 7.92 -2.01
CA ALA A 30 -2.03 9.15 -1.50
C ALA A 30 -3.14 9.74 -2.39
N GLY A 31 -3.30 9.26 -3.63
CA GLY A 31 -4.33 9.76 -4.57
C GLY A 31 -4.05 11.14 -5.17
N ARG A 32 -2.79 11.61 -5.16
CA ARG A 32 -2.39 12.93 -5.70
C ARG A 32 -2.20 12.96 -7.22
N VAL A 33 -2.26 11.81 -7.89
CA VAL A 33 -2.11 11.68 -9.34
C VAL A 33 -3.43 11.20 -9.91
N ALA A 34 -3.92 11.86 -10.96
CA ALA A 34 -5.24 11.55 -11.54
C ALA A 34 -5.31 10.18 -12.23
N ARG A 35 -4.19 9.69 -12.78
CA ARG A 35 -4.08 8.37 -13.43
C ARG A 35 -2.78 7.67 -13.01
N PRO A 36 -2.69 7.20 -11.74
CA PRO A 36 -1.49 6.53 -11.29
C PRO A 36 -1.38 5.16 -11.97
N ARG A 37 -0.15 4.77 -12.32
CA ARG A 37 0.12 3.36 -12.67
C ARG A 37 0.04 2.55 -11.37
N LEU A 38 -0.95 1.66 -11.30
CA LEU A 38 -1.17 0.84 -10.12
C LEU A 38 -0.07 -0.24 -10.00
N PRO A 39 0.44 -0.49 -8.78
CA PRO A 39 1.28 -1.67 -8.51
C PRO A 39 0.48 -2.97 -8.71
N VAL A 40 1.20 -4.10 -8.72
CA VAL A 40 0.58 -5.42 -8.63
C VAL A 40 -0.04 -5.64 -7.24
N GLY A 41 -0.94 -6.61 -7.16
CA GLY A 41 -1.65 -6.96 -5.93
C GLY A 41 -2.70 -5.92 -5.50
N GLU A 42 -3.16 -6.04 -4.26
CA GLU A 42 -4.18 -5.15 -3.71
C GLU A 42 -3.64 -3.72 -3.54
N THR A 43 -4.47 -2.74 -3.88
CA THR A 43 -4.12 -1.32 -3.74
C THR A 43 -5.25 -0.54 -3.10
N ARG A 44 -4.92 0.27 -2.09
CA ARG A 44 -5.80 1.30 -1.52
C ARG A 44 -5.36 2.70 -1.96
N ILE A 45 -6.34 3.58 -2.18
CA ILE A 45 -6.10 4.97 -2.56
C ILE A 45 -6.79 5.90 -1.56
N GLY A 46 -6.07 6.91 -1.10
CA GLY A 46 -6.56 7.92 -0.17
C GLY A 46 -5.79 7.93 1.15
N GLY A 47 -5.97 9.00 1.93
CA GLY A 47 -5.34 9.13 3.24
C GLY A 47 -5.85 8.09 4.24
N PHE A 48 -5.19 8.03 5.40
CA PHE A 48 -5.63 7.22 6.53
C PHE A 48 -6.49 8.02 7.54
N GLY A 49 -6.64 9.34 7.38
CA GLY A 49 -7.29 10.18 8.41
C GLY A 49 -6.35 10.54 9.57
N GLY A 50 -5.08 10.81 9.29
CA GLY A 50 -4.06 11.13 10.29
C GLY A 50 -3.55 9.92 11.07
N VAL A 51 -2.85 10.16 12.17
CA VAL A 51 -2.21 9.11 12.99
C VAL A 51 -3.24 8.15 13.59
N ALA A 52 -4.38 8.67 14.07
CA ALA A 52 -5.43 7.85 14.66
C ALA A 52 -6.01 6.85 13.65
N GLY A 53 -6.33 7.32 12.44
CA GLY A 53 -6.86 6.43 11.42
C GLY A 53 -5.82 5.46 10.84
N LEU A 54 -4.54 5.84 10.77
CA LEU A 54 -3.46 4.90 10.45
C LEU A 54 -3.37 3.79 11.52
N ARG A 55 -3.43 4.14 12.80
CA ARG A 55 -3.41 3.16 13.90
C ARG A 55 -4.60 2.20 13.83
N SER A 56 -5.81 2.70 13.54
CA SER A 56 -6.99 1.83 13.35
C SER A 56 -6.75 0.88 12.19
N TYR A 57 -6.36 1.42 11.03
CA TYR A 57 -6.11 0.62 9.83
C TYR A 57 -5.10 -0.50 10.07
N LEU A 58 -3.95 -0.19 10.67
CA LEU A 58 -2.91 -1.18 10.96
C LEU A 58 -3.44 -2.33 11.84
N ARG A 59 -4.27 -2.02 12.83
CA ARG A 59 -4.88 -3.01 13.73
C ARG A 59 -5.94 -3.83 13.03
N ASP A 60 -6.85 -3.18 12.33
CA ASP A 60 -8.03 -3.80 11.72
C ASP A 60 -7.60 -4.78 10.61
N GLU A 61 -6.59 -4.39 9.83
CA GLU A 61 -6.00 -5.18 8.74
C GLU A 61 -4.88 -6.14 9.20
N ARG A 62 -4.57 -6.17 10.49
CA ARG A 62 -3.50 -7.01 11.08
C ARG A 62 -2.18 -6.89 10.31
N VAL A 63 -1.78 -5.66 10.02
CA VAL A 63 -0.50 -5.36 9.38
C VAL A 63 0.62 -5.81 10.30
N ARG A 64 1.62 -6.50 9.74
CA ARG A 64 2.77 -7.04 10.47
C ARG A 64 3.87 -6.01 10.63
#